data_AF-A0A356KTQ1-F1
#
_entry.id   AF-A0A356KTQ1-F1
#
_cell.length_a   1.000
_cell.length_b   1.000
_cell.length_c   1.000
_cell.angle_alpha   90.00
_cell.angle_beta   90.00
_cell.angle_gamma   90.00
#
_symmetry.space_group_name_H-M   'P 1'
#
loop_
_entity.id
_entity.type
_entity.pdbx_description
1 polymer ?
#
loop_
_entity_poly.entity_id
_entity_poly.type
_entity_poly.pdbx_seq_one_letter_code
_entity_poly.pdbx_strand_id
1 'polypeptide(L)'
;MPSLREHNLRLLDFWIPASEELDEEELTRGRVLVAMLVYGTLVAAGMGVLRVSWGEWSAGGLVLVLLNPMLLCCLAALRWGVSVARVGDLFVLWTAGVLAMICVIDGGLTSRALVWFPVVALVANFLNGWLVRERLLILLSLILLVLLVGSRRGWLISAEAWPAANPAG
;
A
#
# COMPACT_ATOMS: atom_id res chain seq x y z
N MET A 1 24.65 1.01 28.84
CA MET A 1 24.17 0.28 27.65
C MET A 1 23.05 1.11 27.04
N PRO A 2 23.12 1.47 25.75
CA PRO A 2 22.02 2.21 25.11
C PRO A 2 20.76 1.36 25.23
N SER A 3 19.64 1.99 25.58
CA SER A 3 18.37 1.24 25.69
C SER A 3 17.95 0.75 24.30
N LEU A 4 17.27 -0.40 24.19
CA LEU A 4 16.77 -0.94 22.91
C LEU A 4 15.97 0.11 22.11
N ARG A 5 15.31 1.03 22.82
CA ARG A 5 14.59 2.16 22.25
C ARG A 5 15.49 3.12 21.47
N GLU A 6 16.67 3.44 21.97
CA GLU A 6 17.61 4.36 21.32
C GLU A 6 18.20 3.75 20.04
N HIS A 7 18.47 2.44 20.03
CA HIS A 7 18.91 1.74 18.82
C HIS A 7 17.84 1.74 17.74
N ASN A 8 16.58 1.46 18.10
CA ASN A 8 15.48 1.46 17.15
C ASN A 8 15.23 2.85 16.54
N LEU A 9 15.30 3.90 17.37
CA LEU A 9 15.14 5.28 16.89
C LEU A 9 16.26 5.66 15.93
N ARG A 10 17.52 5.34 16.24
CA ARG A 10 18.66 5.60 15.35
C ARG A 10 18.55 4.87 14.00
N LEU A 11 18.05 3.64 14.01
CA LEU A 11 17.81 2.86 12.78
C LEU A 11 16.73 3.48 11.91
N LEU A 12 15.66 4.00 12.51
CA LEU A 12 14.59 4.68 11.77
C LEU A 12 15.05 6.05 11.24
N ASP A 13 15.75 6.82 12.08
CA ASP A 13 16.28 8.14 11.75
C ASP A 13 17.33 8.09 10.64
N PHE A 14 18.00 6.96 10.44
CA PHE A 14 18.92 6.75 9.32
C PHE A 14 18.27 6.94 7.93
N TRP A 15 16.97 6.64 7.82
CA TRP A 15 16.22 6.72 6.56
C TRP A 15 15.56 8.08 6.36
N ILE A 16 15.47 8.90 7.41
CA ILE A 16 14.88 10.23 7.35
C ILE A 16 15.99 11.22 6.99
N PRO A 17 15.83 12.03 5.94
CA PRO A 17 16.84 13.03 5.61
C PRO A 17 17.00 14.01 6.78
N ALA A 18 18.25 14.28 7.16
CA ALA A 18 18.58 15.28 8.17
C ALA A 18 18.35 16.68 7.59
N SER A 19 17.09 17.12 7.55
CA SER A 19 16.81 18.55 7.40
C SER A 19 16.87 19.17 8.79
N GLU A 20 17.75 20.14 8.95
CA GLU A 20 18.06 20.87 10.20
C GLU A 20 16.85 21.63 10.81
N GLU A 21 15.66 21.50 10.25
CA GLU A 21 14.44 22.24 10.62
C GLU A 21 13.17 21.36 10.71
N LEU A 22 13.29 20.02 10.92
CA LEU A 22 12.08 19.20 11.09
C LEU A 22 11.44 19.41 12.47
N ASP A 23 10.17 19.81 12.46
CA ASP A 23 9.32 19.83 13.63
C ASP A 23 9.20 18.42 14.26
N GLU A 24 9.02 18.33 15.58
CA GLU A 24 8.93 17.04 16.30
C GLU A 24 7.79 16.16 15.76
N GLU A 25 6.73 16.79 15.27
CA GLU A 25 5.60 16.10 14.65
C GLU A 25 5.97 15.48 13.29
N GLU A 26 6.75 16.17 12.47
CA GLU A 26 7.21 15.65 11.17
C GLU A 26 8.20 14.50 11.32
N LEU A 27 9.11 14.59 12.31
CA LEU A 27 10.01 13.49 12.67
C LEU A 27 9.22 12.25 13.11
N THR A 28 8.17 12.44 13.92
CA THR A 28 7.32 11.34 14.38
C THR A 28 6.59 10.68 13.21
N ARG A 29 6.03 11.46 12.28
CA ARG A 29 5.39 10.96 11.06
C ARG A 29 6.39 10.22 10.16
N GLY A 30 7.59 10.76 10.00
CA GLY A 30 8.67 10.14 9.24
C GLY A 30 9.05 8.77 9.81
N ARG A 31 9.22 8.66 11.13
CA ARG A 31 9.53 7.40 11.80
C ARG A 31 8.44 6.35 11.58
N VAL A 32 7.17 6.75 11.68
CA VAL A 32 6.04 5.85 11.42
C VAL A 32 6.00 5.42 9.96
N LEU A 33 6.23 6.33 9.01
CA LEU A 33 6.28 6.00 7.59
C LEU A 33 7.40 4.99 7.30
N VAL A 34 8.62 5.23 7.81
CA VAL A 34 9.75 4.30 7.65
C VAL A 34 9.41 2.95 8.27
N ALA A 35 8.83 2.92 9.47
CA ALA A 35 8.42 1.67 10.11
C ALA A 35 7.38 0.91 9.27
N MET A 36 6.39 1.60 8.70
CA MET A 36 5.40 1.01 7.79
C MET A 36 6.03 0.46 6.52
N LEU A 37 6.97 1.19 5.92
CA LEU A 37 7.67 0.76 4.70
C LEU A 37 8.56 -0.47 4.96
N VAL A 38 9.33 -0.46 6.05
CA VAL A 38 10.18 -1.61 6.44
C VAL A 38 9.32 -2.82 6.76
N TYR A 39 8.28 -2.65 7.59
CA TYR A 39 7.36 -3.73 7.93
C TYR A 39 6.66 -4.28 6.68
N GLY A 40 6.14 -3.41 5.82
CA GLY A 40 5.51 -3.79 4.56
C GLY A 40 6.46 -4.56 3.65
N THR A 41 7.73 -4.15 3.57
CA THR A 41 8.76 -4.84 2.77
C THR A 41 8.99 -6.25 3.31
N LEU A 42 9.12 -6.40 4.63
CA LEU A 42 9.31 -7.72 5.26
C LEU A 42 8.11 -8.64 5.05
N VAL A 43 6.88 -8.12 5.20
CA VAL A 43 5.65 -8.88 4.98
C VAL A 43 5.50 -9.26 3.52
N ALA A 44 5.72 -8.33 2.59
CA ALA A 44 5.63 -8.58 1.15
C ALA A 44 6.68 -9.60 0.70
N ALA A 45 7.92 -9.49 1.20
CA ALA A 45 8.97 -10.47 0.95
C ALA A 45 8.61 -11.85 1.51
N GLY A 46 8.12 -11.92 2.74
CA GLY A 46 7.67 -13.16 3.37
C GLY A 46 6.53 -13.83 2.59
N MET A 47 5.51 -13.07 2.18
CA MET A 47 4.44 -13.56 1.32
C MET A 47 4.97 -14.03 -0.04
N GLY A 48 5.91 -13.30 -0.65
CA GLY A 48 6.54 -13.69 -1.90
C GLY A 48 7.27 -15.03 -1.79
N VAL A 49 8.03 -15.24 -0.72
CA VAL A 49 8.70 -16.51 -0.44
C VAL A 49 7.69 -17.64 -0.27
N LEU A 50 6.62 -17.44 0.51
CA LEU A 50 5.58 -18.45 0.71
C LEU A 50 4.91 -18.83 -0.62
N ARG A 51 4.56 -17.84 -1.45
CA ARG A 51 3.97 -18.05 -2.77
C ARG A 51 4.87 -18.85 -3.71
N VAL A 52 6.16 -18.50 -3.77
CA VAL A 52 7.14 -19.26 -4.56
C VAL A 52 7.26 -20.69 -4.04
N SER A 53 7.24 -20.89 -2.72
CA SER A 53 7.37 -22.22 -2.11
C SER A 53 6.16 -23.13 -2.32
N TRP A 54 4.95 -22.57 -2.40
CA TRP A 54 3.71 -23.32 -2.61
C TRP A 54 3.32 -23.46 -4.08
N GLY A 55 4.00 -22.76 -5.00
CA GLY A 55 3.69 -22.79 -6.43
C GLY A 55 2.35 -22.13 -6.80
N GLU A 56 1.68 -21.48 -5.85
CA GLU A 56 0.37 -20.86 -6.04
C GLU A 56 0.50 -19.42 -6.57
N TRP A 57 0.66 -19.30 -7.87
CA TRP A 57 0.62 -18.03 -8.57
C TRP A 57 -0.82 -17.66 -8.89
N SER A 58 -1.39 -16.73 -8.11
CA SER A 58 -2.64 -16.05 -8.47
C SER A 58 -2.35 -14.62 -8.90
N ALA A 59 -3.23 -14.03 -9.71
CA ALA A 59 -3.10 -12.65 -10.17
C ALA A 59 -2.95 -11.68 -8.98
N GLY A 60 -3.72 -11.85 -7.91
CA GLY A 60 -3.58 -11.05 -6.68
C GLY A 60 -2.23 -11.24 -5.97
N GLY A 61 -1.61 -12.43 -6.08
CA GLY A 61 -0.27 -12.68 -5.58
C GLY A 61 0.81 -11.93 -6.34
N LEU A 62 0.70 -11.85 -7.67
CA LEU A 62 1.63 -11.07 -8.49
C LEU A 62 1.55 -9.58 -8.14
N VAL A 63 0.35 -9.05 -7.94
CA VAL A 63 0.15 -7.65 -7.50
C VAL A 63 0.81 -7.39 -6.13
N LEU A 64 0.72 -8.35 -5.19
CA LEU A 64 1.40 -8.27 -3.90
C LEU A 64 2.93 -8.32 -4.01
N VAL A 65 3.48 -9.14 -4.91
CA VAL A 65 4.93 -9.21 -5.16
C VAL A 65 5.44 -7.89 -5.75
N LEU A 66 4.65 -7.25 -6.64
CA LEU A 66 4.94 -5.92 -7.19
C LEU A 66 4.88 -4.79 -6.16
N LEU A 67 4.27 -5.02 -4.99
CA LEU A 67 4.30 -4.07 -3.88
C LEU A 67 5.73 -3.87 -3.36
N ASN A 68 6.54 -4.95 -3.31
CA ASN A 68 7.86 -4.93 -2.70
C ASN A 68 8.86 -3.96 -3.36
N PRO A 69 9.06 -3.96 -4.70
CA PRO A 69 9.95 -2.98 -5.33
C PRO A 69 9.48 -1.55 -5.10
N MET A 70 8.16 -1.31 -5.05
CA MET A 70 7.63 0.02 -4.77
C MET A 70 7.96 0.50 -3.35
N LEU A 71 7.82 -0.37 -2.33
CA LEU A 71 8.17 -0.03 -0.95
C LEU A 71 9.67 0.29 -0.81
N LEU A 72 10.52 -0.47 -1.51
CA LEU A 72 11.95 -0.20 -1.58
C LEU A 72 12.25 1.13 -2.27
N CYS A 73 11.54 1.46 -3.35
CA CYS A 73 11.66 2.77 -4.01
C CYS A 73 11.25 3.92 -3.07
N CYS A 74 10.22 3.75 -2.24
CA CYS A 74 9.83 4.74 -1.23
C CYS A 74 10.90 4.94 -0.15
N LEU A 75 11.50 3.85 0.34
CA LEU A 75 12.61 3.95 1.29
C LEU A 75 13.82 4.65 0.68
N ALA A 76 14.15 4.32 -0.58
CA ALA A 76 15.23 4.96 -1.30
C ALA A 76 14.94 6.46 -1.56
N ALA A 77 13.69 6.81 -1.90
CA ALA A 77 13.24 8.19 -2.08
C ALA A 77 13.41 9.03 -0.81
N LEU A 78 13.06 8.50 0.36
CA LEU A 78 13.34 9.17 1.65
C LEU A 78 14.85 9.39 1.83
N ARG A 79 15.66 8.37 1.52
CA ARG A 79 17.12 8.47 1.64
C ARG A 79 17.75 9.48 0.68
N TRP A 80 17.12 9.74 -0.47
CA TRP A 80 17.52 10.76 -1.44
C TRP A 80 17.00 12.17 -1.11
N GLY A 81 16.36 12.37 0.04
CA GLY A 81 15.92 13.70 0.47
C GLY A 81 14.52 14.10 -0.03
N VAL A 82 13.72 13.15 -0.51
CA VAL A 82 12.30 13.43 -0.79
C VAL A 82 11.55 13.62 0.54
N SER A 83 10.67 14.62 0.60
CA SER A 83 9.92 14.93 1.80
C SER A 83 9.02 13.77 2.24
N VAL A 84 8.88 13.59 3.55
CA VAL A 84 8.04 12.57 4.19
C VAL A 84 6.61 12.64 3.65
N ALA A 85 6.05 13.85 3.51
CA ALA A 85 4.71 14.06 2.97
C ALA A 85 4.52 13.50 1.56
N ARG A 86 5.49 13.71 0.65
CA ARG A 86 5.40 13.22 -0.73
C ARG A 86 5.55 11.70 -0.81
N VAL A 87 6.46 11.13 -0.01
CA VAL A 87 6.61 9.67 0.05
C VAL A 87 5.37 9.03 0.66
N GLY A 88 4.77 9.66 1.68
CA GLY A 88 3.50 9.27 2.27
C GLY A 88 2.35 9.30 1.25
N ASP A 89 2.22 10.38 0.48
CA ASP A 89 1.22 10.49 -0.59
C ASP A 89 1.39 9.36 -1.62
N LEU A 90 2.63 9.11 -2.07
CA LEU A 90 2.92 8.04 -3.04
C LEU A 90 2.60 6.65 -2.47
N PHE A 91 2.98 6.41 -1.20
CA PHE A 91 2.69 5.16 -0.50
C PHE A 91 1.19 4.89 -0.39
N VAL A 92 0.41 5.90 0.00
CA VAL A 92 -1.04 5.78 0.12
C VAL A 92 -1.68 5.55 -1.24
N LEU A 93 -1.32 6.35 -2.26
CA LEU A 93 -1.89 6.22 -3.60
C LEU A 93 -1.61 4.85 -4.21
N TRP A 94 -0.39 4.35 -4.04
CA TRP A 94 -0.02 3.03 -4.52
C TRP A 94 -0.77 1.92 -3.78
N THR A 95 -0.86 2.02 -2.45
CA THR A 95 -1.61 1.05 -1.64
C THR A 95 -3.08 1.02 -2.04
N ALA A 96 -3.70 2.19 -2.23
CA ALA A 96 -5.07 2.30 -2.73
C ALA A 96 -5.23 1.69 -4.13
N GLY A 97 -4.28 1.95 -5.04
CA GLY A 97 -4.27 1.39 -6.39
C GLY A 97 -4.13 -0.13 -6.41
N VAL A 98 -3.25 -0.68 -5.56
CA VAL A 98 -3.08 -2.13 -5.39
C VAL A 98 -4.34 -2.78 -4.83
N LEU A 99 -4.94 -2.20 -3.80
CA LEU A 99 -6.21 -2.70 -3.27
C LEU A 99 -7.32 -2.63 -4.32
N ALA A 100 -7.41 -1.55 -5.09
CA ALA A 100 -8.36 -1.43 -6.20
C ALA A 100 -8.15 -2.52 -7.25
N MET A 101 -6.89 -2.81 -7.61
CA MET A 101 -6.53 -3.86 -8.56
C MET A 101 -6.91 -5.25 -8.03
N ILE A 102 -6.64 -5.53 -6.75
CA ILE A 102 -7.07 -6.77 -6.10
C ILE A 102 -8.60 -6.87 -6.12
N CYS A 103 -9.33 -5.80 -5.80
CA CYS A 103 -10.78 -5.79 -5.89
C CYS A 103 -11.28 -6.09 -7.30
N VAL A 104 -10.65 -5.54 -8.35
CA VAL A 104 -10.99 -5.84 -9.74
C VAL A 104 -10.78 -7.33 -10.06
N ILE A 105 -9.65 -7.91 -9.64
CA ILE A 105 -9.31 -9.32 -9.87
C ILE A 105 -10.29 -10.25 -9.14
N ASP A 106 -10.70 -9.89 -7.93
CA ASP A 106 -11.57 -10.66 -7.05
C ASP A 106 -13.08 -10.54 -7.40
N GLY A 107 -13.44 -9.85 -8.49
CA GLY A 107 -14.83 -9.72 -8.93
C GLY A 107 -15.58 -8.50 -8.37
N GLY A 108 -14.86 -7.46 -7.95
CA GLY A 108 -15.41 -6.16 -7.60
C GLY A 108 -15.76 -6.01 -6.12
N LEU A 109 -17.04 -5.73 -5.83
CA LEU A 109 -17.50 -5.36 -4.48
C LEU A 109 -17.54 -6.52 -3.48
N THR A 110 -17.38 -7.76 -3.94
CA THR A 110 -17.30 -8.95 -3.10
C THR A 110 -15.89 -9.23 -2.58
N SER A 111 -14.89 -8.45 -3.03
CA SER A 111 -13.52 -8.64 -2.60
C SER A 111 -13.35 -8.35 -1.12
N ARG A 112 -12.63 -9.25 -0.44
CA ARG A 112 -12.22 -9.07 0.96
C ARG A 112 -11.23 -7.91 1.13
N ALA A 113 -10.59 -7.45 0.03
CA ALA A 113 -9.66 -6.34 0.05
C ALA A 113 -10.33 -5.00 0.42
N LEU A 114 -11.65 -4.86 0.21
CA LEU A 114 -12.40 -3.65 0.56
C LEU A 114 -12.42 -3.34 2.06
N VAL A 115 -12.26 -4.35 2.92
CA VAL A 115 -12.17 -4.16 4.38
C VAL A 115 -10.97 -3.28 4.76
N TRP A 116 -9.96 -3.18 3.91
CA TRP A 116 -8.76 -2.37 4.14
C TRP A 116 -8.89 -0.91 3.70
N PHE A 117 -9.92 -0.53 2.94
CA PHE A 117 -10.09 0.85 2.46
C PHE A 117 -10.16 1.90 3.61
N PRO A 118 -10.90 1.65 4.71
CA PRO A 118 -10.90 2.56 5.86
C PRO A 118 -9.52 2.70 6.51
N VAL A 119 -8.73 1.61 6.53
CA VAL A 119 -7.36 1.62 7.08
C VAL A 119 -6.47 2.51 6.23
N VAL A 120 -6.58 2.44 4.90
CA VAL A 120 -5.84 3.33 4.00
C VAL A 120 -6.19 4.78 4.29
N ALA A 121 -7.47 5.12 4.43
CA ALA A 121 -7.88 6.49 4.77
C ALA A 121 -7.31 6.97 6.11
N LEU A 122 -7.29 6.10 7.13
CA LEU A 122 -6.74 6.40 8.45
C LEU A 122 -5.23 6.66 8.41
N VAL A 123 -4.48 5.76 7.76
CA VAL A 123 -3.01 5.87 7.60
C VAL A 123 -2.67 7.16 6.86
N ALA A 124 -3.45 7.48 5.84
CA ALA A 124 -3.24 8.65 5.04
C ALA A 124 -3.45 9.95 5.84
N ASN A 125 -4.52 10.03 6.64
CA ASN A 125 -4.76 11.16 7.52
C ASN A 125 -3.62 11.34 8.55
N PHE A 126 -3.02 10.24 9.02
CA PHE A 126 -1.89 10.28 9.95
C PHE A 126 -0.59 10.79 9.32
N LEU A 127 -0.32 10.43 8.06
CA LEU A 127 0.90 10.83 7.33
C LEU A 127 0.88 12.30 6.88
N ASN A 128 -0.27 12.98 7.01
CA ASN A 128 -0.48 14.40 6.71
C ASN A 128 0.06 14.86 5.34
N GLY A 129 -0.08 14.01 4.32
CA GLY A 129 0.24 14.37 2.94
C GLY A 129 -0.78 15.35 2.36
N TRP A 130 -0.30 16.31 1.56
CA TRP A 130 -1.12 17.41 1.01
C TRP A 130 -2.24 16.92 0.09
N LEU A 131 -1.95 15.92 -0.74
CA LEU A 131 -2.92 15.32 -1.66
C LEU A 131 -3.90 14.40 -0.91
N VAL A 132 -3.39 13.71 0.09
CA VAL A 132 -4.07 12.67 0.84
C VAL A 132 -5.21 13.19 1.71
N ARG A 133 -5.05 14.34 2.37
CA ARG A 133 -6.02 14.81 3.37
C ARG A 133 -7.38 15.18 2.77
N GLU A 134 -7.39 15.78 1.57
CA GLU A 134 -8.63 16.30 0.97
C GLU A 134 -9.18 15.41 -0.14
N ARG A 135 -8.33 14.69 -0.86
CA ARG A 135 -8.72 14.03 -2.13
C ARG A 135 -8.79 12.52 -2.04
N LEU A 136 -8.27 11.90 -0.98
CA LEU A 136 -8.27 10.45 -0.85
C LEU A 136 -9.69 9.88 -0.68
N LEU A 137 -10.54 10.53 0.10
CA LEU A 137 -11.93 10.09 0.24
C LEU A 137 -12.68 10.14 -1.09
N ILE A 138 -12.43 11.18 -1.89
CA ILE A 138 -12.97 11.30 -3.25
C ILE A 138 -12.43 10.16 -4.12
N LEU A 139 -11.12 9.90 -4.09
CA LEU A 139 -10.49 8.83 -4.84
C LEU A 139 -11.06 7.44 -4.46
N LEU A 140 -11.17 7.14 -3.17
CA LEU A 140 -11.73 5.88 -2.68
C LEU A 140 -13.21 5.75 -3.07
N SER A 141 -13.97 6.85 -3.00
CA SER A 141 -15.37 6.87 -3.46
C SER A 141 -15.49 6.63 -4.96
N LEU A 142 -14.58 7.20 -5.77
CA LEU A 142 -14.50 6.95 -7.20
C LEU A 142 -14.14 5.50 -7.51
N ILE A 143 -13.19 4.91 -6.77
CA ILE A 143 -12.85 3.48 -6.89
C ILE A 143 -14.08 2.63 -6.59
N LEU A 144 -14.79 2.91 -5.48
CA LEU A 144 -16.02 2.19 -5.13
C LEU A 144 -17.10 2.33 -6.21
N LEU A 145 -17.27 3.51 -6.79
CA LEU A 145 -18.21 3.76 -7.88
C LEU A 145 -17.83 2.94 -9.13
N VAL A 146 -16.55 2.91 -9.50
CA VAL A 146 -16.05 2.11 -10.62
C VAL A 146 -16.30 0.63 -10.38
N LEU A 147 -16.01 0.12 -9.18
CA LEU A 147 -16.28 -1.27 -8.81
C LEU A 147 -17.79 -1.58 -8.84
N LEU A 148 -18.64 -0.66 -8.39
CA LEU A 148 -20.10 -0.81 -8.45
C LEU A 148 -20.62 -0.87 -9.89
N VAL A 149 -20.17 0.05 -10.74
CA VAL A 149 -20.56 0.09 -12.16
C VAL A 149 -20.05 -1.14 -12.89
N GLY A 150 -18.80 -1.53 -12.66
CA GLY A 150 -18.19 -2.73 -13.27
C GLY A 150 -18.91 -4.01 -12.85
N SER A 151 -19.30 -4.13 -11.57
CA SER A 151 -20.09 -5.24 -11.06
C SER A 151 -21.49 -5.27 -11.69
N ARG A 152 -22.18 -4.13 -11.78
CA ARG A 152 -23.50 -4.05 -12.42
C ARG A 152 -23.50 -4.32 -13.93
N ARG A 153 -22.41 -3.95 -14.62
CA ARG A 153 -22.25 -4.21 -16.07
C ARG A 153 -21.73 -5.60 -16.40
N GLY A 154 -21.37 -6.40 -15.38
CA GLY A 154 -20.87 -7.76 -15.57
C GLY A 154 -19.45 -7.83 -16.15
N TRP A 155 -18.68 -6.74 -16.11
CA TRP A 155 -17.30 -6.70 -16.61
C TRP A 155 -16.27 -7.12 -15.54
N LEU A 156 -16.70 -7.16 -14.27
CA LEU A 156 -15.92 -7.65 -13.15
C LEU A 156 -16.40 -9.05 -12.79
N ILE A 157 -15.89 -10.04 -13.51
CA ILE A 157 -16.07 -11.47 -13.21
C ILE A 157 -14.82 -11.91 -12.45
N SER A 158 -14.98 -12.61 -11.32
CA SER A 158 -13.82 -13.12 -10.58
C SER A 158 -12.99 -14.02 -11.50
N ALA A 159 -11.66 -13.98 -11.35
CA ALA A 159 -10.77 -14.85 -12.13
C ALA A 159 -11.14 -16.34 -11.98
N GLU A 160 -11.73 -16.72 -10.84
CA GLU A 160 -12.25 -18.07 -10.56
C GLU A 160 -13.54 -18.42 -11.31
N ALA A 161 -14.37 -17.44 -11.69
CA ALA A 161 -15.62 -17.66 -12.41
C ALA A 161 -15.47 -17.60 -13.94
N TRP A 162 -14.32 -17.14 -14.46
CA TRP A 162 -14.04 -17.08 -15.89
C TRP A 162 -14.16 -18.43 -16.62
N PRO A 163 -13.66 -19.57 -16.09
CA PRO A 163 -13.80 -20.87 -16.75
C PRO A 163 -15.26 -21.33 -16.84
N ALA A 164 -16.09 -20.96 -15.85
CA ALA A 164 -17.52 -21.29 -15.83
C ALA A 164 -18.37 -20.39 -16.75
N ALA A 165 -17.94 -19.14 -16.95
CA ALA A 165 -18.60 -18.18 -17.82
C ALA A 165 -18.28 -18.37 -19.31
N ASN A 166 -17.20 -19.07 -19.65
CA ASN A 166 -16.80 -19.35 -21.03
C ASN A 166 -16.29 -20.80 -21.21
N PRO A 167 -17.20 -21.80 -21.29
CA PRO A 167 -16.84 -23.22 -21.30
C PRO A 167 -16.20 -23.73 -22.61
N ALA A 168 -15.94 -22.84 -23.58
CA ALA A 168 -15.47 -23.19 -24.93
C ALA A 168 -14.02 -22.75 -25.24
N GLY A 169 -13.22 -22.44 -24.21
CA GLY A 169 -11.79 -22.17 -24.32
C GLY A 169 -10.95 -23.43 -24.11
#